data_AF-A0A956YJG8-F1
#
_entry.id   AF-A0A956YJG8-F1
#
_cell.length_a   1.000
_cell.length_b   1.000
_cell.length_c   1.000
_cell.angle_alpha   90.00
_cell.angle_beta   90.00
_cell.angle_gamma   90.00
#
_symmetry.space_group_name_H-M   'P 1'
#
loop_
_entity.id
_entity.type
_entity.pdbx_description
1 polymer ?
#
loop_
_entity_poly.entity_id
_entity_poly.type
_entity_poly.pdbx_seq_one_letter_code
_entity_poly.pdbx_strand_id
1 'polypeptide(L)'
;MSDTAIPSQPQSQSTTRRTGMAIFSGRRGLKRREALLAYLFLSPAIIIIGLFGLFPLVFSAYQSTRAGLNNVVGRPDGLGQYVRAIDNLAYVLAFWLALFFIAVVIRNINEMFATARAKNENPWRWLLPAFFSAAALALMLWLVFIFMPGLLEIGEKLVGFTAEERNALFPQFLAEAWNAPGVASNFYLAVLALILSGASYYYLQKNTAATLRDGFYTGKWVTAVFLLIMATALTWLTFNEIQLAFAEALEEGETLDIWAQIVTISAGFVLLLLSWLVWRTAAQRDSNLQTFLYFFAGILLMVGGWVLISELPAIIAEGDKDWWISLRTTIFYVIGALPAELFLGLVLATLLFQEIKGKGLLRMIYFLPYITPAVGAAAVFKVLFSGNPTGTINTLLASFGLAP
;
A
#
# COMPACT_ATOMS: atom_id res chain seq x y z
N MET A 1 -14.80 -85.30 61.74
CA MET A 1 -16.23 -85.56 61.48
C MET A 1 -16.85 -84.20 61.17
N SER A 2 -17.47 -83.92 60.03
CA SER A 2 -18.12 -84.79 59.04
C SER A 2 -18.25 -84.02 57.72
N ASP A 3 -18.15 -84.77 56.62
CA ASP A 3 -18.54 -84.38 55.27
C ASP A 3 -19.91 -83.69 55.20
N THR A 4 -20.07 -82.77 54.25
CA THR A 4 -21.26 -82.77 53.38
C THR A 4 -20.90 -82.16 52.04
N ALA A 5 -21.27 -82.89 50.99
CA ALA A 5 -20.95 -82.66 49.59
C ALA A 5 -22.11 -81.96 48.84
N ILE A 6 -21.73 -80.96 48.03
CA ILE A 6 -22.19 -80.52 46.67
C ILE A 6 -23.71 -80.46 46.35
N PRO A 7 -24.16 -79.44 45.58
CA PRO A 7 -24.31 -79.65 44.13
C PRO A 7 -23.84 -78.47 43.25
N SER A 8 -23.64 -78.80 41.98
CA SER A 8 -23.03 -78.02 40.89
C SER A 8 -24.03 -77.22 40.01
N GLN A 9 -23.51 -76.14 39.41
CA GLN A 9 -23.89 -75.46 38.13
C GLN A 9 -25.08 -74.47 38.13
N PRO A 10 -25.10 -73.43 37.25
CA PRO A 10 -24.44 -73.36 35.93
C PRO A 10 -23.62 -72.08 35.60
N GLN A 11 -22.82 -72.23 34.55
CA GLN A 11 -22.04 -71.19 33.87
C GLN A 11 -22.96 -70.07 33.31
N SER A 12 -22.67 -68.81 33.63
CA SER A 12 -23.16 -67.67 32.85
C SER A 12 -22.01 -67.08 32.03
N GLN A 13 -21.91 -67.55 30.79
CA GLN A 13 -21.14 -66.86 29.75
C GLN A 13 -21.85 -65.52 29.47
N SER A 14 -21.37 -64.43 30.06
CA SER A 14 -21.68 -63.08 29.57
C SER A 14 -20.53 -62.60 28.69
N THR A 15 -20.38 -63.22 27.52
CA THR A 15 -19.68 -62.59 26.39
C THR A 15 -20.48 -61.35 25.98
N THR A 16 -20.19 -60.21 26.61
CA THR A 16 -20.63 -58.92 26.08
C THR A 16 -19.80 -58.65 24.84
N ARG A 17 -20.31 -59.11 23.69
CA ARG A 17 -19.82 -58.77 22.36
C ARG A 17 -20.01 -57.26 22.22
N ARG A 18 -18.99 -56.47 22.58
CA ARG A 18 -18.92 -55.05 22.21
C ARG A 18 -18.70 -55.00 20.70
N THR A 19 -19.80 -55.10 19.97
CA THR A 19 -19.87 -54.85 18.54
C THR A 19 -19.79 -53.33 18.31
N GLY A 20 -18.67 -52.73 18.68
CA GLY A 20 -18.36 -51.34 18.36
C GLY A 20 -17.73 -51.28 16.98
N MET A 21 -18.55 -50.96 15.97
CA MET A 21 -18.20 -50.58 14.59
C MET A 21 -16.70 -50.56 14.26
N ALA A 22 -16.18 -51.68 13.77
CA ALA A 22 -14.84 -51.74 13.17
C ALA A 22 -14.87 -51.20 11.73
N ILE A 23 -15.23 -49.94 11.54
CA ILE A 23 -15.32 -49.32 10.20
C ILE A 23 -13.93 -48.90 9.66
N PHE A 24 -12.87 -48.94 10.50
CA PHE A 24 -11.52 -48.46 10.09
C PHE A 24 -10.34 -49.26 10.68
N SER A 25 -10.40 -50.59 10.74
CA SER A 25 -9.38 -51.44 11.38
C SER A 25 -8.10 -51.72 10.55
N GLY A 26 -7.99 -51.21 9.32
CA GLY A 26 -6.78 -51.36 8.49
C GLY A 26 -5.76 -50.25 8.66
N ARG A 27 -4.46 -50.49 8.33
CA ARG A 27 -3.37 -49.48 8.34
C ARG A 27 -3.73 -48.17 7.62
N ARG A 28 -4.54 -48.22 6.56
CA ARG A 28 -5.06 -47.03 5.85
C ARG A 28 -6.20 -46.32 6.61
N GLY A 29 -7.02 -47.05 7.34
CA GLY A 29 -8.08 -46.51 8.20
C GLY A 29 -7.52 -45.80 9.44
N LEU A 30 -6.46 -46.34 10.03
CA LEU A 30 -5.72 -45.69 11.12
C LEU A 30 -5.13 -44.35 10.67
N LYS A 31 -4.43 -44.30 9.52
CA LYS A 31 -3.91 -43.03 8.97
C LYS A 31 -5.01 -41.99 8.68
N ARG A 32 -6.17 -42.42 8.18
CA ARG A 32 -7.32 -41.52 7.97
C ARG A 32 -7.90 -41.01 9.28
N ARG A 33 -7.96 -41.86 10.31
CA ARG A 33 -8.41 -41.48 11.64
C ARG A 33 -7.43 -40.51 12.31
N GLU A 34 -6.13 -40.76 12.20
CA GLU A 34 -5.09 -39.85 12.68
C GLU A 34 -5.13 -38.50 11.96
N ALA A 35 -5.29 -38.50 10.63
CA ALA A 35 -5.46 -37.27 9.86
C ALA A 35 -6.74 -36.52 10.26
N LEU A 36 -7.87 -37.22 10.41
CA LEU A 36 -9.12 -36.63 10.88
C LEU A 36 -8.98 -36.04 12.29
N LEU A 37 -8.31 -36.73 13.20
CA LEU A 37 -8.05 -36.22 14.55
C LEU A 37 -7.13 -34.99 14.51
N ALA A 38 -6.11 -34.98 13.66
CA ALA A 38 -5.24 -33.82 13.46
C ALA A 38 -6.02 -32.61 12.91
N TYR A 39 -6.88 -32.82 11.91
CA TYR A 39 -7.75 -31.75 11.39
C TYR A 39 -8.79 -31.31 12.41
N LEU A 40 -9.35 -32.22 13.21
CA LEU A 40 -10.29 -31.88 14.27
C LEU A 40 -9.60 -31.05 15.37
N PHE A 41 -8.34 -31.36 15.69
CA PHE A 41 -7.54 -30.61 16.66
C PHE A 41 -7.14 -29.23 16.15
N LEU A 42 -6.87 -29.11 14.83
CA LEU A 42 -6.60 -27.85 14.17
C LEU A 42 -7.88 -27.04 13.89
N SER A 43 -9.06 -27.68 13.88
CA SER A 43 -10.32 -27.04 13.48
C SER A 43 -10.66 -25.77 14.28
N PRO A 44 -10.44 -25.67 15.61
CA PRO A 44 -10.75 -24.44 16.34
C PRO A 44 -9.83 -23.30 15.93
N ALA A 45 -8.54 -23.58 15.70
CA ALA A 45 -7.58 -22.58 15.22
C ALA A 45 -7.89 -22.15 13.78
N ILE A 46 -8.24 -23.08 12.90
CA ILE A 46 -8.64 -22.79 11.52
C ILE A 46 -9.93 -21.96 11.50
N ILE A 47 -10.91 -22.26 12.36
CA ILE A 47 -12.14 -21.47 12.48
C ILE A 47 -11.82 -20.07 12.97
N ILE A 48 -11.01 -19.91 14.01
CA ILE A 48 -10.64 -18.59 14.56
C ILE A 48 -9.86 -17.78 13.51
N ILE A 49 -8.84 -18.36 12.88
CA ILE A 49 -8.06 -17.70 11.82
C ILE A 49 -8.94 -17.37 10.61
N GLY A 50 -9.83 -18.29 10.23
CA GLY A 50 -10.78 -18.09 9.14
C GLY A 50 -11.76 -16.97 9.42
N LEU A 51 -12.35 -16.93 10.61
CA LEU A 51 -13.41 -15.98 10.98
C LEU A 51 -12.86 -14.59 11.34
N PHE A 52 -11.70 -14.52 11.99
CA PHE A 52 -11.12 -13.26 12.47
C PHE A 52 -9.93 -12.76 11.66
N GLY A 53 -9.23 -13.63 10.93
CA GLY A 53 -8.12 -13.25 10.06
C GLY A 53 -8.53 -13.15 8.59
N LEU A 54 -9.02 -14.26 8.02
CA LEU A 54 -9.28 -14.37 6.59
C LEU A 54 -10.60 -13.69 6.18
N PHE A 55 -11.66 -13.86 6.96
CA PHE A 55 -12.98 -13.33 6.64
C PHE A 55 -13.00 -11.79 6.59
N PRO A 56 -12.43 -11.04 7.55
CA PRO A 56 -12.37 -9.58 7.43
C PRO A 56 -11.59 -9.14 6.20
N LEU A 57 -10.50 -9.83 5.84
CA LEU A 57 -9.71 -9.53 4.66
C LEU A 57 -10.53 -9.72 3.37
N VAL A 58 -11.18 -10.87 3.22
CA VAL A 58 -12.04 -11.18 2.05
C VAL A 58 -13.25 -10.24 2.01
N PHE A 59 -13.84 -9.92 3.16
CA PHE A 59 -14.97 -9.02 3.28
C PHE A 59 -14.58 -7.58 2.94
N SER A 60 -13.42 -7.09 3.38
CA SER A 60 -12.87 -5.79 2.98
C SER A 60 -12.58 -5.74 1.48
N ALA A 61 -12.00 -6.80 0.91
CA ALA A 61 -11.78 -6.90 -0.53
C ALA A 61 -13.12 -6.87 -1.30
N TYR A 62 -14.15 -7.55 -0.80
CA TYR A 62 -15.49 -7.50 -1.39
C TYR A 62 -16.10 -6.09 -1.28
N GLN A 63 -16.05 -5.47 -0.10
CA GLN A 63 -16.61 -4.14 0.14
C GLN A 63 -15.93 -3.06 -0.69
N SER A 64 -14.62 -3.19 -0.96
CA SER A 64 -13.88 -2.26 -1.82
C SER A 64 -14.39 -2.19 -3.26
N THR A 65 -15.22 -3.15 -3.69
CA THR A 65 -15.81 -3.17 -5.05
C THR A 65 -17.18 -2.49 -5.14
N ARG A 66 -17.64 -1.87 -4.05
CA ARG A 66 -18.99 -1.31 -3.90
C ARG A 66 -18.94 0.16 -3.51
N ALA A 67 -19.71 1.02 -4.16
CA ALA A 67 -19.72 2.47 -3.90
C ALA A 67 -20.82 2.93 -2.93
N GLY A 68 -20.43 3.54 -1.81
CA GLY A 68 -21.31 4.25 -0.88
C GLY A 68 -20.56 4.80 0.34
N LEU A 69 -20.99 5.95 0.86
CA LEU A 69 -20.51 6.52 2.13
C LEU A 69 -21.29 5.87 3.30
N ASN A 70 -20.62 5.49 4.40
CA ASN A 70 -21.25 5.02 5.66
C ASN A 70 -22.10 3.74 5.60
N ASN A 71 -21.49 2.57 5.32
CA ASN A 71 -22.07 1.24 5.62
C ASN A 71 -23.47 0.91 5.03
N VAL A 72 -24.05 1.77 4.19
CA VAL A 72 -25.26 1.47 3.43
C VAL A 72 -24.82 0.80 2.14
N VAL A 73 -25.39 -0.38 1.85
CA VAL A 73 -25.04 -1.25 0.73
C VAL A 73 -25.01 -0.45 -0.57
N GLY A 74 -23.79 -0.13 -1.00
CA GLY A 74 -23.51 0.64 -2.19
C GLY A 74 -23.84 -0.09 -3.48
N ARG A 75 -24.09 0.65 -4.55
CA ARG A 75 -24.18 0.06 -5.90
C ARG A 75 -22.85 -0.63 -6.25
N PRO A 76 -22.87 -1.75 -6.98
CA PRO A 76 -21.63 -2.34 -7.48
C PRO A 76 -20.91 -1.29 -8.35
N ASP A 77 -19.70 -0.91 -7.96
CA ASP A 77 -18.87 0.10 -8.66
C ASP A 77 -17.61 -0.55 -9.26
N GLY A 78 -17.48 -1.88 -9.16
CA GLY A 78 -16.36 -2.64 -9.71
C GLY A 78 -15.03 -2.16 -9.12
N LEU A 79 -14.13 -1.66 -9.98
CA LEU A 79 -12.87 -1.05 -9.57
C LEU A 79 -12.93 0.48 -9.49
N GLY A 80 -14.11 1.10 -9.64
CA GLY A 80 -14.29 2.55 -9.68
C GLY A 80 -13.73 3.28 -8.47
N GLN A 81 -13.83 2.70 -7.26
CA GLN A 81 -13.19 3.25 -6.06
C GLN A 81 -11.66 3.24 -6.13
N TYR A 82 -11.06 2.20 -6.69
CA TYR A 82 -9.61 2.13 -6.88
C TYR A 82 -9.14 3.12 -7.94
N VAL A 83 -9.93 3.32 -9.00
CA VAL A 83 -9.64 4.33 -10.03
C VAL A 83 -9.68 5.73 -9.41
N ARG A 84 -10.73 6.07 -8.65
CA ARG A 84 -10.82 7.36 -7.93
C ARG A 84 -9.72 7.54 -6.89
N ALA A 85 -9.33 6.48 -6.19
CA ALA A 85 -8.26 6.52 -5.18
C ALA A 85 -6.86 6.66 -5.80
N ILE A 86 -6.66 6.11 -7.00
CA ILE A 86 -5.39 6.20 -7.74
C ILE A 86 -5.30 7.50 -8.51
N ASP A 87 -6.40 8.19 -8.82
CA ASP A 87 -6.46 9.30 -9.79
C ASP A 87 -5.32 10.33 -9.65
N ASN A 88 -5.25 11.06 -8.53
CA ASN A 88 -4.15 12.00 -8.27
C ASN A 88 -2.77 11.32 -8.12
N LEU A 89 -2.73 10.07 -7.65
CA LEU A 89 -1.51 9.30 -7.50
C LEU A 89 -0.99 8.79 -8.87
N ALA A 90 -1.87 8.63 -9.86
CA ALA A 90 -1.58 8.03 -11.17
C ALA A 90 -0.55 8.88 -11.90
N TYR A 91 -0.72 10.20 -11.88
CA TYR A 91 0.19 11.15 -12.52
C TYR A 91 1.58 11.09 -11.91
N VAL A 92 1.66 11.02 -10.57
CA VAL A 92 2.94 10.97 -9.86
C VAL A 92 3.62 9.61 -10.03
N LEU A 93 2.85 8.52 -9.98
CA LEU A 93 3.37 7.17 -10.24
C LEU A 93 3.88 7.04 -11.66
N ALA A 94 3.13 7.52 -12.65
CA ALA A 94 3.55 7.49 -14.05
C ALA A 94 4.82 8.34 -14.28
N PHE A 95 4.94 9.49 -13.61
CA PHE A 95 6.18 10.28 -13.61
C PHE A 95 7.38 9.51 -13.06
N TRP A 96 7.25 8.92 -11.86
CA TRP A 96 8.34 8.14 -11.25
C TRP A 96 8.67 6.88 -12.05
N LEU A 97 7.67 6.24 -12.65
CA LEU A 97 7.85 5.08 -13.51
C LEU A 97 8.58 5.45 -14.81
N ALA A 98 8.28 6.61 -15.41
CA ALA A 98 9.01 7.14 -16.56
C ALA A 98 10.48 7.42 -16.19
N LEU A 99 10.75 8.05 -15.05
CA LEU A 99 12.11 8.26 -14.55
C LEU A 99 12.85 6.94 -14.31
N PHE A 100 12.18 5.94 -13.73
CA PHE A 100 12.73 4.60 -13.53
C PHE A 100 13.10 3.95 -14.87
N PHE A 101 12.23 4.02 -15.88
CA PHE A 101 12.53 3.54 -17.23
C PHE A 101 13.76 4.23 -17.83
N ILE A 102 13.86 5.56 -17.71
CA ILE A 102 15.03 6.32 -18.17
C ILE A 102 16.30 5.85 -17.45
N ALA A 103 16.25 5.64 -16.13
CA ALA A 103 17.40 5.15 -15.36
C ALA A 103 17.84 3.74 -15.81
N VAL A 104 16.89 2.84 -16.06
CA VAL A 104 17.17 1.49 -16.59
C VAL A 104 17.75 1.56 -18.00
N VAL A 105 17.25 2.46 -18.85
CA VAL A 105 17.80 2.72 -20.20
C VAL A 105 19.25 3.16 -20.12
N ILE A 106 19.56 4.17 -19.29
CA ILE A 106 20.92 4.67 -19.09
C ILE A 106 21.85 3.54 -18.62
N ARG A 107 21.42 2.75 -17.64
CA ARG A 107 22.18 1.59 -17.16
C ARG A 107 22.43 0.57 -18.27
N ASN A 108 21.40 0.19 -19.02
CA ASN A 108 21.50 -0.78 -20.10
C ASN A 108 22.44 -0.32 -21.22
N ILE A 109 22.32 0.95 -21.61
CA ILE A 109 23.18 1.58 -22.61
C ILE A 109 24.64 1.58 -22.12
N ASN A 110 24.88 1.95 -20.86
CA ASN A 110 26.24 1.97 -20.28
C ASN A 110 26.87 0.58 -20.25
N GLU A 111 26.15 -0.44 -19.77
CA GLU A 111 26.62 -1.83 -19.76
C GLU A 111 26.93 -2.35 -21.18
N MET A 112 26.08 -1.99 -22.14
CA MET A 112 26.24 -2.37 -23.54
C MET A 112 27.49 -1.73 -24.16
N PHE A 113 27.68 -0.42 -24.01
CA PHE A 113 28.86 0.29 -24.56
C PHE A 113 30.16 -0.05 -23.84
N ALA A 114 30.12 -0.37 -22.54
CA ALA A 114 31.28 -0.89 -21.83
C ALA A 114 31.72 -2.24 -22.39
N THR A 115 30.76 -3.14 -22.63
CA THR A 115 31.01 -4.47 -23.19
C THR A 115 31.51 -4.41 -24.63
N ALA A 116 30.88 -3.55 -25.45
CA ALA A 116 31.26 -3.32 -26.84
C ALA A 116 32.71 -2.80 -26.96
N ARG A 117 33.10 -1.81 -26.13
CA ARG A 117 34.47 -1.29 -26.08
C ARG A 117 35.48 -2.35 -25.65
N ALA A 118 35.14 -3.17 -24.65
CA ALA A 118 36.03 -4.22 -24.15
C ALA A 118 36.27 -5.36 -25.17
N LYS A 119 35.37 -5.55 -26.15
CA LYS A 119 35.45 -6.60 -27.17
C LYS A 119 35.68 -6.07 -28.59
N ASN A 120 35.79 -4.77 -28.76
CA ASN A 120 35.93 -4.10 -30.04
C ASN A 120 34.81 -4.46 -31.04
N GLU A 121 33.57 -4.55 -30.54
CA GLU A 121 32.37 -4.86 -31.31
C GLU A 121 31.52 -3.60 -31.51
N ASN A 122 30.81 -3.48 -32.63
CA ASN A 122 29.93 -2.35 -32.90
C ASN A 122 28.47 -2.66 -32.53
N PRO A 123 27.91 -2.08 -31.44
CA PRO A 123 26.56 -2.37 -31.00
C PRO A 123 25.50 -1.67 -31.86
N TRP A 124 25.83 -0.59 -32.56
CA TRP A 124 24.86 0.24 -33.29
C TRP A 124 24.17 -0.48 -34.45
N ARG A 125 24.81 -1.52 -35.01
CA ARG A 125 24.23 -2.32 -36.10
C ARG A 125 22.88 -2.94 -35.72
N TRP A 126 22.69 -3.27 -34.44
CA TRP A 126 21.49 -3.93 -33.93
C TRP A 126 20.37 -2.97 -33.54
N LEU A 127 20.57 -1.65 -33.66
CA LEU A 127 19.57 -0.65 -33.30
C LEU A 127 18.32 -0.72 -34.18
N LEU A 128 18.48 -0.87 -35.50
CA LEU A 128 17.37 -0.81 -36.43
C LEU A 128 16.39 -2.00 -36.28
N PRO A 129 16.84 -3.27 -36.23
CA PRO A 129 15.95 -4.39 -35.91
C PRO A 129 15.31 -4.24 -34.53
N ALA A 130 16.09 -3.75 -33.56
CA ALA A 130 15.60 -3.55 -32.21
C ALA A 130 14.50 -2.48 -32.13
N PHE A 131 14.62 -1.40 -32.89
CA PHE A 131 13.60 -0.36 -32.98
C PHE A 131 12.27 -0.93 -33.47
N PHE A 132 12.29 -1.68 -34.57
CA PHE A 132 11.07 -2.30 -35.11
C PHE A 132 10.48 -3.33 -34.15
N SER A 133 11.31 -4.14 -33.48
CA SER A 133 10.84 -5.09 -32.48
C SER A 133 10.21 -4.39 -31.27
N ALA A 134 10.82 -3.30 -30.79
CA ALA A 134 10.31 -2.51 -29.68
C ALA A 134 9.00 -1.80 -30.05
N ALA A 135 8.92 -1.24 -31.26
CA ALA A 135 7.70 -0.64 -31.79
C ALA A 135 6.56 -1.67 -31.91
N ALA A 136 6.85 -2.88 -32.39
CA ALA A 136 5.86 -3.96 -32.45
C ALA A 136 5.31 -4.31 -31.05
N LEU A 137 6.19 -4.42 -30.04
CA LEU A 137 5.78 -4.66 -28.66
C LEU A 137 4.93 -3.51 -28.09
N ALA A 138 5.35 -2.26 -28.32
CA ALA A 138 4.63 -1.08 -27.85
C ALA A 138 3.24 -0.96 -28.49
N LEU A 139 3.14 -1.17 -29.80
CA LEU A 139 1.85 -1.18 -30.52
C LEU A 139 0.94 -2.32 -30.08
N MET A 140 1.49 -3.50 -29.78
CA MET A 140 0.72 -4.63 -29.25
C MET A 140 0.18 -4.35 -27.85
N LEU A 141 0.98 -3.72 -26.98
CA LEU A 141 0.50 -3.30 -25.67
C LEU A 141 -0.56 -2.21 -25.78
N TRP A 142 -0.35 -1.23 -26.64
CA TRP A 142 -1.32 -0.18 -26.92
C TRP A 142 -2.64 -0.73 -27.49
N LEU A 143 -2.57 -1.74 -28.36
CA LEU A 143 -3.73 -2.49 -28.84
C LEU A 143 -4.53 -3.09 -27.70
N VAL A 144 -3.86 -3.71 -26.72
CA VAL A 144 -4.54 -4.28 -25.54
C VAL A 144 -5.29 -3.19 -24.78
N PHE A 145 -4.72 -2.00 -24.60
CA PHE A 145 -5.39 -0.89 -23.91
C PHE A 145 -6.62 -0.36 -24.66
N ILE A 146 -6.58 -0.29 -26.00
CA ILE A 146 -7.73 0.20 -26.79
C ILE A 146 -8.79 -0.90 -26.98
N PHE A 147 -8.38 -2.16 -27.14
CA PHE A 147 -9.29 -3.26 -27.44
C PHE A 147 -10.00 -3.81 -26.19
N MET A 148 -9.34 -3.81 -25.03
CA MET A 148 -9.86 -4.38 -23.80
C MET A 148 -11.18 -3.75 -23.33
N PRO A 149 -11.38 -2.41 -23.34
CA PRO A 149 -12.67 -1.82 -22.99
C PRO A 149 -13.82 -2.36 -23.84
N GLY A 150 -13.62 -2.42 -25.16
CA GLY A 150 -14.61 -2.96 -26.08
C GLY A 150 -14.93 -4.44 -25.84
N LEU A 151 -13.94 -5.25 -25.45
CA LEU A 151 -14.16 -6.65 -25.06
C LEU A 151 -14.95 -6.79 -23.75
N LEU A 152 -14.66 -5.95 -22.76
CA LEU A 152 -15.35 -5.98 -21.46
C LEU A 152 -16.82 -5.53 -21.62
N GLU A 153 -17.08 -4.57 -22.51
CA GLU A 153 -18.42 -4.07 -22.82
C GLU A 153 -19.33 -5.13 -23.47
N ILE A 154 -18.76 -6.14 -24.16
CA ILE A 154 -19.55 -7.24 -24.75
C ILE A 154 -20.39 -7.94 -23.68
N GLY A 155 -19.83 -8.13 -22.47
CA GLY A 155 -20.54 -8.75 -21.36
C GLY A 155 -21.79 -7.98 -20.95
N GLU A 156 -21.70 -6.65 -20.98
CA GLU A 156 -22.81 -5.73 -20.67
C GLU A 156 -23.84 -5.71 -21.80
N LYS A 157 -23.39 -5.67 -23.06
CA LYS A 157 -24.26 -5.71 -24.26
C LYS A 157 -25.06 -7.01 -24.37
N LEU A 158 -24.57 -8.11 -23.80
CA LEU A 158 -25.24 -9.41 -23.82
C LEU A 158 -26.23 -9.61 -22.66
N VAL A 159 -26.35 -8.65 -21.75
CA VAL A 159 -27.34 -8.69 -20.66
C VAL A 159 -28.75 -8.59 -21.25
N GLY A 160 -29.64 -9.51 -20.85
CA GLY A 160 -31.03 -9.54 -21.30
C GLY A 160 -31.32 -10.45 -22.50
N PHE A 161 -30.30 -11.00 -23.16
CA PHE A 161 -30.46 -11.95 -24.27
C PHE A 161 -30.44 -13.42 -23.80
N THR A 162 -31.17 -14.28 -24.52
CA THR A 162 -31.20 -15.74 -24.30
C THR A 162 -29.89 -16.41 -24.74
N ALA A 163 -29.64 -17.66 -24.32
CA ALA A 163 -28.39 -18.35 -24.63
C ALA A 163 -28.14 -18.52 -26.15
N GLU A 164 -29.19 -18.76 -26.94
CA GLU A 164 -29.09 -18.90 -28.40
C GLU A 164 -28.78 -17.55 -29.07
N GLU A 165 -29.46 -16.48 -28.65
CA GLU A 165 -29.23 -15.12 -29.12
C GLU A 165 -27.81 -14.63 -28.78
N ARG A 166 -27.33 -14.91 -27.56
CA ARG A 166 -25.97 -14.56 -27.15
C ARG A 166 -24.91 -15.20 -28.04
N ASN A 167 -25.09 -16.45 -28.43
CA ASN A 167 -24.14 -17.14 -29.32
C ASN A 167 -24.12 -16.54 -30.73
N ALA A 168 -25.26 -16.04 -31.21
CA ALA A 168 -25.34 -15.37 -32.52
C ALA A 168 -24.80 -13.93 -32.50
N LEU A 169 -25.01 -13.21 -31.39
CA LEU A 169 -24.62 -11.80 -31.24
C LEU A 169 -23.16 -11.61 -30.82
N PHE A 170 -22.58 -12.56 -30.08
CA PHE A 170 -21.20 -12.45 -29.59
C PHE A 170 -20.16 -12.21 -30.72
N PRO A 171 -20.17 -12.94 -31.85
CA PRO A 171 -19.25 -12.66 -32.95
C PRO A 171 -19.45 -11.27 -33.58
N GLN A 172 -20.68 -10.75 -33.57
CA GLN A 172 -20.98 -9.40 -34.09
C GLN A 172 -20.39 -8.33 -33.19
N PHE A 173 -20.59 -8.42 -31.87
CA PHE A 173 -19.99 -7.48 -30.91
C PHE A 173 -18.47 -7.59 -30.85
N LEU A 174 -17.92 -8.79 -31.05
CA LEU A 174 -16.47 -8.96 -31.17
C LEU A 174 -15.93 -8.28 -32.44
N ALA A 175 -16.63 -8.40 -33.57
CA ALA A 175 -16.28 -7.71 -34.81
C ALA A 175 -16.41 -6.18 -34.66
N GLU A 176 -17.42 -5.71 -33.94
CA GLU A 176 -17.60 -4.29 -33.60
C GLU A 176 -16.41 -3.78 -32.79
N ALA A 177 -16.02 -4.48 -31.72
CA ALA A 177 -14.87 -4.14 -30.90
C ALA A 177 -13.55 -4.16 -31.69
N TRP A 178 -13.39 -5.07 -32.65
CA TRP A 178 -12.22 -5.13 -33.53
C TRP A 178 -12.15 -3.96 -34.53
N ASN A 179 -13.30 -3.53 -35.03
CA ASN A 179 -13.43 -2.42 -35.97
C ASN A 179 -13.47 -1.05 -35.27
N ALA A 180 -13.34 -1.01 -33.95
CA ALA A 180 -13.23 0.23 -33.20
C ALA A 180 -12.02 1.06 -33.68
N PRO A 181 -12.10 2.40 -33.62
CA PRO A 181 -11.05 3.29 -34.11
C PRO A 181 -9.68 2.91 -33.54
N GLY A 182 -8.72 2.63 -34.43
CA GLY A 182 -7.33 2.35 -34.06
C GLY A 182 -7.00 0.89 -33.70
N VAL A 183 -7.97 0.02 -33.39
CA VAL A 183 -7.70 -1.37 -32.98
C VAL A 183 -7.06 -2.18 -34.13
N ALA A 184 -7.80 -2.41 -35.21
CA ALA A 184 -7.27 -3.16 -36.36
C ALA A 184 -6.00 -2.53 -36.95
N SER A 185 -5.95 -1.20 -37.02
CA SER A 185 -4.78 -0.46 -37.54
C SER A 185 -3.52 -0.74 -36.72
N ASN A 186 -3.58 -0.62 -35.40
CA ASN A 186 -2.44 -0.87 -34.51
C ASN A 186 -1.98 -2.33 -34.57
N PHE A 187 -2.90 -3.28 -34.72
CA PHE A 187 -2.55 -4.68 -34.93
C PHE A 187 -1.73 -4.89 -36.21
N TYR A 188 -2.21 -4.38 -37.35
CA TYR A 188 -1.48 -4.53 -38.62
C TYR A 188 -0.15 -3.80 -38.63
N LEU A 189 -0.06 -2.63 -37.99
CA LEU A 189 1.21 -1.92 -37.80
C LEU A 189 2.18 -2.69 -36.91
N ALA A 190 1.70 -3.34 -35.84
CA ALA A 190 2.53 -4.19 -35.00
C ALA A 190 3.09 -5.39 -35.76
N VAL A 191 2.24 -6.05 -36.57
CA VAL A 191 2.66 -7.16 -37.45
C VAL A 191 3.68 -6.70 -38.48
N LEU A 192 3.44 -5.56 -39.13
CA LEU A 192 4.38 -4.97 -40.09
C LEU A 192 5.73 -4.66 -39.43
N ALA A 193 5.73 -4.05 -38.25
CA ALA A 193 6.94 -3.78 -37.49
C ALA A 193 7.69 -5.07 -37.13
N LEU A 194 6.98 -6.15 -36.79
CA LEU A 194 7.60 -7.45 -36.52
C LEU A 194 8.25 -8.04 -37.79
N ILE A 195 7.58 -7.93 -38.94
CA ILE A 195 8.14 -8.36 -40.24
C ILE A 195 9.40 -7.54 -40.58
N LEU A 196 9.36 -6.22 -40.43
CA LEU A 196 10.50 -5.33 -40.68
C LEU A 196 11.66 -5.62 -39.72
N SER A 197 11.37 -5.93 -38.46
CA SER A 197 12.35 -6.40 -37.47
C SER A 197 13.03 -7.68 -37.94
N GLY A 198 12.26 -8.70 -38.32
CA GLY A 198 12.80 -9.98 -38.82
C GLY A 198 13.61 -9.82 -40.11
N ALA A 199 13.13 -9.02 -41.06
CA ALA A 199 13.81 -8.76 -42.33
C ALA A 199 15.15 -8.03 -42.13
N SER A 200 15.16 -6.99 -41.29
CA SER A 200 16.39 -6.24 -40.97
C SER A 200 17.38 -7.08 -40.17
N TYR A 201 16.91 -7.89 -39.23
CA TYR A 201 17.75 -8.85 -38.48
C TYR A 201 18.40 -9.86 -39.42
N TYR A 202 17.62 -10.49 -40.31
CA TYR A 202 18.11 -11.45 -41.29
C TYR A 202 19.13 -10.84 -42.25
N TYR A 203 18.85 -9.63 -42.77
CA TYR A 203 19.76 -8.91 -43.65
C TYR A 203 21.13 -8.64 -42.98
N LEU A 204 21.12 -8.19 -41.73
CA LEU A 204 22.35 -7.92 -40.97
C LEU A 204 23.14 -9.20 -40.67
N GLN A 205 22.44 -10.29 -40.33
CA GLN A 205 23.07 -11.58 -40.05
C GLN A 205 23.72 -12.18 -41.31
N LYS A 206 23.11 -11.99 -42.48
CA LYS A 206 23.65 -12.46 -43.76
C LYS A 206 24.90 -11.67 -44.19
N ASN A 207 24.91 -10.36 -43.94
CA ASN A 207 25.94 -9.45 -44.46
C ASN A 207 27.08 -9.17 -43.48
N THR A 208 27.03 -9.70 -42.26
CA THR A 208 28.02 -9.42 -41.21
C THR A 208 28.49 -10.70 -40.53
N ALA A 209 29.76 -10.75 -40.11
CA ALA A 209 30.27 -11.85 -39.30
C ALA A 209 29.49 -11.95 -37.98
N ALA A 210 28.95 -13.15 -37.72
CA ALA A 210 28.21 -13.44 -36.50
C ALA A 210 29.14 -13.36 -35.28
N THR A 211 28.67 -12.72 -34.22
CA THR A 211 29.34 -12.72 -32.92
C THR A 211 28.51 -13.50 -31.91
N LEU A 212 29.16 -14.13 -30.92
CA LEU A 212 28.48 -14.85 -29.84
C LEU A 212 27.53 -13.96 -29.00
N ARG A 213 27.61 -12.63 -29.17
CA ARG A 213 26.92 -11.61 -28.37
C ARG A 213 25.86 -10.83 -29.15
N ASP A 214 25.53 -11.24 -30.37
CA ASP A 214 24.51 -10.56 -31.19
C ASP A 214 23.14 -10.52 -30.51
N GLY A 215 22.75 -11.62 -29.85
CA GLY A 215 21.54 -11.65 -29.03
C GLY A 215 21.60 -10.71 -27.82
N PHE A 216 22.77 -10.52 -27.22
CA PHE A 216 22.96 -9.59 -26.10
C PHE A 216 22.75 -8.13 -26.54
N TYR A 217 23.40 -7.71 -27.64
CA TYR A 217 23.25 -6.34 -28.15
C TYR A 217 21.83 -6.06 -28.64
N THR A 218 21.23 -7.01 -29.37
CA THR A 218 19.85 -6.88 -29.84
C THR A 218 18.88 -6.76 -28.66
N GLY A 219 19.00 -7.63 -27.64
CA GLY A 219 18.15 -7.56 -26.46
C GLY A 219 18.30 -6.25 -25.66
N LYS A 220 19.54 -5.77 -25.49
CA LYS A 220 19.80 -4.47 -24.82
C LYS A 220 19.18 -3.30 -25.59
N TRP A 221 19.25 -3.30 -26.92
CA TRP A 221 18.59 -2.27 -27.71
C TRP A 221 17.07 -2.38 -27.69
N VAL A 222 16.50 -3.59 -27.82
CA VAL A 222 15.03 -3.78 -27.78
C VAL A 222 14.49 -3.26 -26.47
N THR A 223 15.10 -3.66 -25.35
CA THR A 223 14.69 -3.20 -24.02
C THR A 223 14.86 -1.69 -23.87
N ALA A 224 15.99 -1.11 -24.31
CA ALA A 224 16.21 0.32 -24.21
C ALA A 224 15.20 1.14 -25.03
N VAL A 225 14.98 0.79 -26.30
CA VAL A 225 14.03 1.50 -27.16
C VAL A 225 12.60 1.33 -26.66
N PHE A 226 12.21 0.11 -26.25
CA PHE A 226 10.89 -0.15 -25.70
C PHE A 226 10.61 0.70 -24.46
N LEU A 227 11.55 0.72 -23.50
CA LEU A 227 11.42 1.52 -22.28
C LEU A 227 11.40 3.03 -22.56
N LEU A 228 12.14 3.51 -23.58
CA LEU A 228 12.06 4.91 -24.01
C LEU A 228 10.70 5.26 -24.62
N ILE A 229 10.14 4.38 -25.46
CA ILE A 229 8.78 4.56 -26.01
C ILE A 229 7.77 4.62 -24.85
N MET A 230 7.84 3.68 -23.91
CA MET A 230 6.95 3.67 -22.74
C MET A 230 7.12 4.89 -21.84
N ALA A 231 8.34 5.33 -21.57
CA ALA A 231 8.60 6.53 -20.76
C ALA A 231 8.02 7.78 -21.43
N THR A 232 8.18 7.89 -22.76
CA THR A 232 7.62 8.99 -23.55
C THR A 232 6.09 8.96 -23.53
N ALA A 233 5.50 7.77 -23.74
CA ALA A 233 4.05 7.59 -23.70
C ALA A 233 3.46 7.93 -22.33
N LEU A 234 4.09 7.47 -21.24
CA LEU A 234 3.69 7.81 -19.87
C LEU A 234 3.78 9.32 -19.62
N THR A 235 4.89 9.95 -20.00
CA THR A 235 5.07 11.40 -19.83
C THR A 235 4.01 12.19 -20.61
N TRP A 236 3.74 11.78 -21.86
CA TRP A 236 2.72 12.39 -22.69
C TRP A 236 1.32 12.22 -22.09
N LEU A 237 0.98 11.01 -21.60
CA LEU A 237 -0.28 10.74 -20.91
C LEU A 237 -0.41 11.64 -19.68
N THR A 238 0.58 11.65 -18.80
CA THR A 238 0.54 12.49 -17.59
C THR A 238 0.36 13.96 -17.90
N PHE A 239 1.02 14.46 -18.95
CA PHE A 239 0.91 15.85 -19.34
C PHE A 239 -0.50 16.18 -19.83
N ASN A 240 -1.09 15.33 -20.67
CA ASN A 240 -2.46 15.56 -21.17
C ASN A 240 -3.50 15.54 -20.06
N GLU A 241 -3.41 14.57 -19.15
CA GLU A 241 -4.36 14.47 -18.04
C GLU A 241 -4.25 15.68 -17.09
N ILE A 242 -3.02 16.14 -16.79
CA ILE A 242 -2.81 17.35 -15.99
C ILE A 242 -3.42 18.57 -16.68
N GLN A 243 -3.27 18.71 -18.01
CA GLN A 243 -3.88 19.81 -18.76
C GLN A 243 -5.41 19.75 -18.72
N LEU A 244 -5.99 18.55 -18.81
CA LEU A 244 -7.43 18.33 -18.72
C LEU A 244 -7.96 18.69 -17.33
N ALA A 245 -7.29 18.24 -16.26
CA ALA A 245 -7.64 18.59 -14.88
C ALA A 245 -7.55 20.10 -14.61
N PHE A 246 -6.53 20.79 -15.18
CA PHE A 246 -6.45 22.25 -15.10
C PHE A 246 -7.57 22.96 -15.86
N ALA A 247 -7.99 22.42 -17.01
CA ALA A 247 -9.10 22.98 -17.78
C ALA A 247 -10.43 22.85 -17.02
N GLU A 248 -10.70 21.68 -16.42
CA GLU A 248 -11.90 21.45 -15.60
C GLU A 248 -11.93 22.34 -14.36
N ALA A 249 -10.82 22.43 -13.61
CA ALA A 249 -10.74 23.28 -12.41
C ALA A 249 -10.95 24.78 -12.73
N LEU A 250 -10.48 25.24 -13.89
CA LEU A 250 -10.68 26.63 -14.34
C LEU A 250 -12.14 26.93 -14.68
N GLU A 251 -12.88 25.94 -15.19
CA GLU A 251 -14.33 26.06 -15.45
C GLU A 251 -15.15 26.08 -14.15
N GLU A 252 -14.74 25.34 -13.13
CA GLU A 252 -15.40 25.28 -11.82
C GLU A 252 -15.02 26.45 -10.88
N GLY A 253 -13.99 27.23 -11.24
CA GLY A 253 -13.49 28.34 -10.44
C GLY A 253 -12.69 27.91 -9.21
N GLU A 254 -12.23 26.65 -9.18
CA GLU A 254 -11.41 26.09 -8.12
C GLU A 254 -9.92 26.23 -8.43
N THR A 255 -9.08 26.38 -7.40
CA THR A 255 -7.63 26.36 -7.54
C THR A 255 -7.09 24.96 -7.32
N LEU A 256 -6.61 24.32 -8.38
CA LEU A 256 -6.00 22.99 -8.29
C LEU A 256 -4.52 23.11 -7.91
N ASP A 257 -4.16 22.76 -6.67
CA ASP A 257 -2.76 22.79 -6.19
C ASP A 257 -2.01 21.49 -6.53
N ILE A 258 -2.01 21.10 -7.81
CA ILE A 258 -1.36 19.86 -8.30
C ILE A 258 0.14 19.88 -7.98
N TRP A 259 0.79 21.04 -8.06
CA TRP A 259 2.22 21.15 -7.84
C TRP A 259 2.61 20.85 -6.39
N ALA A 260 1.83 21.29 -5.41
CA ALA A 260 2.04 20.89 -4.03
C ALA A 260 1.90 19.36 -3.86
N GLN A 261 0.92 18.74 -4.52
CA GLN A 261 0.73 17.29 -4.48
C GLN A 261 1.89 16.54 -5.14
N ILE A 262 2.33 16.94 -6.33
CA ILE A 262 3.50 16.35 -7.02
C ILE A 262 4.75 16.45 -6.15
N VAL A 263 5.00 17.63 -5.55
CA VAL A 263 6.18 17.87 -4.72
C VAL A 263 6.13 17.02 -3.45
N THR A 264 5.00 16.99 -2.75
CA THR A 264 4.84 16.22 -1.50
C THR A 264 4.95 14.73 -1.75
N ILE A 265 4.23 14.18 -2.73
CA ILE A 265 4.29 12.76 -3.08
C ILE A 265 5.71 12.38 -3.54
N SER A 266 6.36 13.22 -4.35
CA SER A 266 7.74 12.99 -4.79
C SER A 266 8.75 13.02 -3.65
N ALA A 267 8.62 13.98 -2.73
CA ALA A 267 9.43 14.03 -1.51
C ALA A 267 9.22 12.76 -0.67
N GLY A 268 8.00 12.24 -0.62
CA GLY A 268 7.69 10.98 0.05
C GLY A 268 8.39 9.77 -0.58
N PHE A 269 8.38 9.64 -1.92
CA PHE A 269 9.14 8.60 -2.61
C PHE A 269 10.65 8.69 -2.35
N VAL A 270 11.20 9.90 -2.31
CA VAL A 270 12.61 10.13 -1.94
C VAL A 270 12.88 9.71 -0.50
N LEU A 271 11.99 10.01 0.44
CA LEU A 271 12.11 9.56 1.83
C LEU A 271 12.04 8.03 1.95
N LEU A 272 11.18 7.36 1.17
CA LEU A 272 11.14 5.90 1.14
C LEU A 272 12.45 5.31 0.58
N LEU A 273 13.03 5.92 -0.45
CA LEU A 273 14.34 5.53 -0.96
C LEU A 273 15.44 5.73 0.09
N LEU A 274 15.45 6.87 0.79
CA LEU A 274 16.39 7.15 1.88
C LEU A 274 16.19 6.18 3.05
N SER A 275 14.94 5.87 3.41
CA SER A 275 14.60 4.86 4.42
C SER A 275 15.22 3.51 4.06
N TRP A 276 15.06 3.06 2.81
CA TRP A 276 15.67 1.82 2.31
C TRP A 276 17.21 1.86 2.37
N LEU A 277 17.84 2.97 1.99
CA LEU A 277 19.30 3.15 2.08
C LEU A 277 19.80 3.05 3.53
N VAL A 278 19.13 3.77 4.45
CA VAL A 278 19.44 3.76 5.88
C VAL A 278 19.28 2.35 6.45
N TRP A 279 18.18 1.66 6.11
CA TRP A 279 17.90 0.30 6.54
C TRP A 279 18.97 -0.68 6.07
N ARG A 280 19.40 -0.58 4.80
CA ARG A 280 20.48 -1.42 4.26
C ARG A 280 21.80 -1.19 4.99
N THR A 281 22.12 0.05 5.36
CA THR A 281 23.32 0.33 6.15
C THR A 281 23.20 -0.14 7.60
N ALA A 282 22.01 -0.16 8.20
CA ALA A 282 21.79 -0.62 9.57
C ALA A 282 22.21 -2.09 9.75
N ALA A 283 21.88 -2.93 8.76
CA ALA A 283 22.16 -4.37 8.80
C ALA A 283 23.66 -4.72 8.74
N GLN A 284 24.54 -3.76 8.43
CA GLN A 284 25.99 -3.96 8.28
C GLN A 284 26.79 -3.40 9.47
N ARG A 285 26.14 -2.94 10.55
CA ARG A 285 26.81 -2.31 11.70
C ARG A 285 27.04 -3.30 12.84
N ASP A 286 28.23 -3.21 13.44
CA ASP A 286 28.67 -4.09 14.54
C ASP A 286 28.15 -3.64 15.92
N SER A 287 27.73 -2.38 16.07
CA SER A 287 27.27 -1.80 17.35
C SER A 287 25.75 -1.83 17.49
N ASN A 288 25.25 -2.48 18.56
CA ASN A 288 23.80 -2.56 18.86
C ASN A 288 23.11 -1.19 18.92
N LEU A 289 23.76 -0.17 19.50
CA LEU A 289 23.18 1.18 19.62
C LEU A 289 23.07 1.85 18.24
N GLN A 290 24.10 1.73 17.41
CA GLN A 290 24.07 2.29 16.07
C GLN A 290 23.03 1.57 15.21
N THR A 291 22.98 0.24 15.26
CA THR A 291 21.96 -0.55 14.57
C THR A 291 20.55 -0.12 14.96
N PHE A 292 20.29 0.08 16.26
CA PHE A 292 19.02 0.60 16.74
C PHE A 292 18.71 2.00 16.20
N LEU A 293 19.65 2.95 16.30
CA LEU A 293 19.46 4.33 15.81
C LEU A 293 19.17 4.38 14.31
N TYR A 294 19.82 3.55 13.51
CA TYR A 294 19.58 3.48 12.07
C TYR A 294 18.24 2.82 11.75
N PHE A 295 17.82 1.77 12.46
CA PHE A 295 16.46 1.23 12.29
C PHE A 295 15.40 2.24 12.68
N PHE A 296 15.59 2.94 13.80
CA PHE A 296 14.68 3.99 14.23
C PHE A 296 14.60 5.14 13.20
N ALA A 297 15.75 5.59 12.69
CA ALA A 297 15.80 6.57 11.62
C ALA A 297 15.11 6.06 10.34
N GLY A 298 15.31 4.80 9.96
CA GLY A 298 14.65 4.17 8.82
C GLY A 298 13.12 4.16 8.97
N ILE A 299 12.61 3.81 10.16
CA ILE A 299 11.18 3.84 10.48
C ILE A 299 10.64 5.28 10.41
N LEU A 300 11.33 6.26 11.01
CA LEU A 300 10.93 7.66 10.95
C LEU A 300 10.85 8.18 9.51
N LEU A 301 11.84 7.85 8.67
CA LEU A 301 11.82 8.20 7.24
C LEU A 301 10.69 7.50 6.49
N MET A 302 10.37 6.25 6.85
CA MET A 302 9.27 5.50 6.23
C MET A 302 7.91 6.14 6.58
N VAL A 303 7.71 6.47 7.85
CA VAL A 303 6.50 7.17 8.33
C VAL A 303 6.39 8.56 7.71
N GLY A 304 7.49 9.32 7.67
CA GLY A 304 7.52 10.62 6.99
C GLY A 304 7.21 10.51 5.50
N GLY A 305 7.72 9.47 4.83
CA GLY A 305 7.43 9.17 3.43
C GLY A 305 5.95 8.87 3.21
N TRP A 306 5.35 8.03 4.07
CA TRP A 306 3.91 7.74 4.04
C TRP A 306 3.08 9.01 4.21
N VAL A 307 3.36 9.81 5.24
CA VAL A 307 2.63 11.06 5.53
C VAL A 307 2.69 12.03 4.34
N LEU A 308 3.84 12.12 3.67
CA LEU A 308 4.02 12.96 2.49
C LEU A 308 3.26 12.45 1.25
N ILE A 309 3.04 11.15 1.13
CA ILE A 309 2.34 10.54 -0.02
C ILE A 309 0.83 10.54 0.19
N SER A 310 0.34 10.20 1.40
CA SER A 310 -1.10 9.99 1.64
C SER A 310 -1.76 11.15 2.38
N GLU A 311 -1.20 11.57 3.52
CA GLU A 311 -1.91 12.45 4.45
C GLU A 311 -1.79 13.92 4.07
N LEU A 312 -0.57 14.37 3.72
CA LEU A 312 -0.31 15.79 3.45
C LEU A 312 -1.04 16.32 2.21
N PRO A 313 -1.12 15.60 1.08
CA PRO A 313 -1.92 16.04 -0.07
C PRO A 313 -3.39 16.25 0.31
N ALA A 314 -3.98 15.34 1.11
CA ALA A 314 -5.35 15.46 1.58
C ALA A 314 -5.51 16.65 2.54
N ILE A 315 -4.58 16.83 3.47
CA ILE A 315 -4.56 17.96 4.40
C ILE A 315 -4.42 19.30 3.67
N ILE A 316 -3.63 19.37 2.59
CA ILE A 316 -3.46 20.61 1.82
C ILE A 316 -4.69 20.89 0.96
N ALA A 317 -5.29 19.86 0.36
CA ALA A 317 -6.47 20.00 -0.48
C ALA A 317 -7.73 20.36 0.33
N GLU A 318 -7.90 19.78 1.52
CA GLU A 318 -9.12 19.92 2.34
C GLU A 318 -8.91 20.79 3.60
N GLY A 319 -7.69 21.26 3.85
CA GLY A 319 -7.31 21.94 5.08
C GLY A 319 -7.91 23.33 5.21
N ASP A 320 -8.96 23.46 6.00
CA ASP A 320 -9.51 24.75 6.42
C ASP A 320 -8.54 25.52 7.33
N LYS A 321 -8.66 26.85 7.36
CA LYS A 321 -7.87 27.78 8.18
C LYS A 321 -7.88 27.40 9.67
N ASP A 322 -8.99 26.87 10.17
CA ASP A 322 -9.13 26.47 11.57
C ASP A 322 -8.18 25.32 11.95
N TRP A 323 -7.90 24.40 11.02
CA TRP A 323 -6.97 23.30 11.26
C TRP A 323 -5.54 23.81 11.49
N TRP A 324 -5.07 24.73 10.63
CA TRP A 324 -3.75 25.34 10.76
C TRP A 324 -3.59 26.15 12.05
N ILE A 325 -4.65 26.85 12.47
CA ILE A 325 -4.68 27.58 13.74
C ILE A 325 -4.56 26.61 14.91
N SER A 326 -5.33 25.50 14.89
CA SER A 326 -5.30 24.48 15.94
C SER A 326 -3.92 23.81 16.05
N LEU A 327 -3.31 23.45 14.92
CA LEU A 327 -1.97 22.84 14.88
C LEU A 327 -0.93 23.78 15.47
N ARG A 328 -0.91 25.05 15.05
CA ARG A 328 -0.01 26.07 15.58
C ARG A 328 -0.20 26.26 17.08
N THR A 329 -1.45 26.30 17.54
CA THR A 329 -1.79 26.46 18.96
C THR A 329 -1.28 25.28 19.78
N THR A 330 -1.44 24.06 19.27
CA THR A 330 -0.96 22.84 19.92
C THR A 330 0.57 22.84 20.03
N ILE A 331 1.27 23.14 18.94
CA ILE A 331 2.74 23.22 18.92
C ILE A 331 3.23 24.29 19.90
N PHE A 332 2.61 25.46 19.90
CA PHE A 332 2.94 26.54 20.83
C PHE A 332 2.77 26.10 22.30
N TYR A 333 1.65 25.43 22.61
CA TYR A 333 1.40 24.91 23.95
C TYR A 333 2.44 23.86 24.36
N VAL A 334 2.77 22.91 23.48
CA VAL A 334 3.76 21.85 23.75
C VAL A 334 5.15 22.45 24.00
N ILE A 335 5.60 23.36 23.13
CA ILE A 335 6.93 23.98 23.26
C ILE A 335 7.01 24.89 24.49
N GLY A 336 5.92 25.56 24.88
CA GLY A 336 5.90 26.40 26.06
C GLY A 336 5.77 25.62 27.37
N ALA A 337 4.82 24.69 27.44
CA ALA A 337 4.46 23.98 28.66
C ALA A 337 5.48 22.90 29.03
N LEU A 338 5.92 22.07 28.09
CA LEU A 338 6.78 20.92 28.41
C LEU A 338 8.11 21.30 29.03
N PRO A 339 8.89 22.28 28.51
CA PRO A 339 10.16 22.65 29.13
C PRO A 339 9.97 23.24 30.53
N ALA A 340 8.92 24.04 30.74
CA ALA A 340 8.60 24.61 32.04
C ALA A 340 8.20 23.51 33.04
N GLU A 341 7.37 22.56 32.63
CA GLU A 341 6.95 21.42 33.43
C GLU A 341 8.14 20.53 33.80
N LEU A 342 9.01 20.20 32.84
CA LEU A 342 10.23 19.43 33.09
C LEU A 342 11.19 20.16 34.02
N PHE A 343 11.38 21.47 33.84
CA PHE A 343 12.24 22.28 34.70
C PHE A 343 11.71 22.32 36.14
N LEU A 344 10.43 22.65 36.32
CA LEU A 344 9.79 22.66 37.64
C LEU A 344 9.78 21.27 38.28
N GLY A 345 9.51 20.23 37.49
CA GLY A 345 9.56 18.85 37.91
C GLY A 345 10.95 18.45 38.42
N LEU A 346 12.01 18.86 37.72
CA LEU A 346 13.39 18.61 38.15
C LEU A 346 13.72 19.36 39.45
N VAL A 347 13.36 20.65 39.55
CA VAL A 347 13.55 21.43 40.79
C VAL A 347 12.84 20.78 41.97
N LEU A 348 11.56 20.43 41.80
CA LEU A 348 10.77 19.77 42.83
C LEU A 348 11.32 18.38 43.19
N ALA A 349 11.78 17.60 42.20
CA ALA A 349 12.40 16.30 42.43
C ALA A 349 13.67 16.42 43.29
N THR A 350 14.52 17.41 43.03
CA THR A 350 15.71 17.65 43.85
C THR A 350 15.36 18.04 45.28
N LEU A 351 14.35 18.91 45.47
CA LEU A 351 13.86 19.28 46.81
C LEU A 351 13.32 18.07 47.57
N LEU A 352 12.59 17.18 46.89
CA LEU A 352 11.98 16.00 47.50
C LEU A 352 12.99 14.90 47.88
N PHE A 353 14.16 14.91 47.24
CA PHE A 353 15.27 14.00 47.51
C PHE A 353 16.14 14.46 48.70
N GLN A 354 16.15 15.75 49.02
CA GLN A 354 16.91 16.26 50.17
C GLN A 354 16.34 15.77 51.51
N GLU A 355 17.23 15.57 52.49
CA GLU A 355 16.85 15.17 53.86
C GLU A 355 16.31 16.35 54.68
N ILE A 356 15.17 16.90 54.25
CA ILE A 356 14.48 17.98 54.96
C ILE A 356 13.55 17.44 56.06
N LYS A 357 13.49 18.16 57.18
CA LYS A 357 12.51 17.89 58.26
C LYS A 357 11.10 18.11 57.71
N GLY A 358 10.25 17.08 57.78
CA GLY A 358 8.88 17.13 57.24
C GLY A 358 8.70 16.57 55.82
N LYS A 359 9.68 15.84 55.27
CA LYS A 359 9.64 15.25 53.91
C LYS A 359 8.34 14.48 53.56
N GLY A 360 7.70 13.84 54.54
CA GLY A 360 6.44 13.12 54.33
C GLY A 360 5.27 14.05 53.97
N LEU A 361 5.15 15.18 54.67
CA LEU A 361 4.11 16.19 54.40
C LEU A 361 4.31 16.83 53.02
N LEU A 362 5.56 17.16 52.67
CA LEU A 362 5.91 17.74 51.37
C LEU A 362 5.52 16.80 50.21
N ARG A 363 5.82 15.49 50.33
CA ARG A 363 5.39 14.48 49.35
C ARG A 363 3.87 14.43 49.23
N MET A 364 3.17 14.41 50.35
CA MET A 364 1.71 14.32 50.37
C MET A 364 1.06 15.51 49.64
N ILE A 365 1.49 16.74 49.94
CA ILE A 365 0.97 17.95 49.30
C ILE A 365 1.28 17.95 47.79
N TYR A 366 2.49 17.54 47.40
CA TYR A 366 2.90 17.46 46.01
C TYR A 366 2.10 16.43 45.18
N PHE A 367 1.78 15.26 45.76
CA PHE A 367 1.04 14.22 45.04
C PHE A 367 -0.48 14.45 45.02
N LEU A 368 -1.00 15.31 45.90
CA LEU A 368 -2.44 15.56 46.02
C LEU A 368 -3.11 16.01 44.70
N PRO A 369 -2.53 16.94 43.91
CA PRO A 369 -3.12 17.37 42.64
C PRO A 369 -3.13 16.26 41.60
N TYR A 370 -2.11 15.41 41.56
CA TYR A 370 -2.00 14.32 40.58
C TYR A 370 -3.08 13.24 40.79
N ILE A 371 -3.53 13.05 42.02
CA ILE A 371 -4.61 12.11 42.36
C ILE A 371 -6.00 12.70 41.99
N THR A 372 -6.08 14.02 41.77
CA THR A 372 -7.34 14.69 41.44
C THR A 372 -7.73 14.45 39.97
N PRO A 373 -8.98 14.04 39.66
CA PRO A 373 -9.42 13.84 38.28
C PRO A 373 -9.30 15.13 37.45
N ALA A 374 -8.66 15.03 36.28
CA ALA A 374 -8.40 16.18 35.40
C ALA A 374 -9.67 16.95 35.02
N VAL A 375 -10.79 16.24 34.78
CA VAL A 375 -12.08 16.85 34.43
C VAL A 375 -12.61 17.72 35.58
N GLY A 376 -12.49 17.24 36.83
CA GLY A 376 -12.93 17.98 38.01
C GLY A 376 -12.05 19.20 38.29
N ALA A 377 -10.73 19.04 38.19
CA ALA A 377 -9.79 20.14 38.30
C ALA A 377 -10.06 21.22 37.24
N ALA A 378 -10.26 20.83 35.97
CA ALA A 378 -10.56 21.77 34.89
C ALA A 378 -11.86 22.55 35.12
N ALA A 379 -12.92 21.91 35.64
CA ALA A 379 -14.17 22.60 35.97
C ALA A 379 -13.97 23.66 37.08
N VAL A 380 -13.21 23.33 38.12
CA VAL A 380 -12.88 24.28 39.20
C VAL A 380 -12.05 25.45 38.65
N PHE A 381 -11.01 25.17 37.86
CA PHE A 381 -10.18 26.21 37.24
C PHE A 381 -11.00 27.11 36.29
N LYS A 382 -11.94 26.56 35.52
CA LYS A 382 -12.84 27.34 34.66
C LYS A 382 -13.70 28.33 35.45
N VAL A 383 -14.14 27.96 36.66
CA VAL A 383 -14.90 28.85 37.54
C VAL A 383 -14.00 29.91 38.17
N LEU A 384 -12.82 29.51 38.67
CA LEU A 384 -11.83 30.40 39.29
C LEU A 384 -11.37 31.51 38.33
N PHE A 385 -11.05 31.11 37.09
CA PHE A 385 -10.58 31.99 36.01
C PHE A 385 -11.71 32.39 35.04
N SER A 386 -12.96 32.38 35.49
CA SER A 386 -14.06 32.86 34.65
C SER A 386 -13.89 34.36 34.37
N GLY A 387 -14.22 34.79 33.14
CA GLY A 387 -14.16 36.21 32.73
C GLY A 387 -15.19 37.12 33.41
N ASN A 388 -15.86 36.65 34.46
CA ASN A 388 -16.80 37.44 35.23
C ASN A 388 -16.01 38.39 36.15
N PRO A 389 -16.36 39.69 36.24
CA PRO A 389 -15.74 40.61 37.20
C PRO A 389 -15.82 40.14 38.66
N THR A 390 -16.82 39.32 39.00
CA THR A 390 -16.97 38.71 40.33
C THR A 390 -16.31 37.34 40.47
N GLY A 391 -15.54 36.90 39.48
CA GLY A 391 -14.74 35.67 39.53
C GLY A 391 -13.73 35.70 40.68
N THR A 392 -13.46 34.54 41.27
CA THR A 392 -12.62 34.42 42.47
C THR A 392 -11.21 34.98 42.26
N ILE A 393 -10.59 34.71 41.10
CA ILE A 393 -9.26 35.24 40.79
C ILE A 393 -9.32 36.75 40.48
N ASN A 394 -10.35 37.20 39.76
CA ASN A 394 -10.51 38.60 39.35
C ASN A 394 -10.75 39.53 40.55
N THR A 395 -11.50 39.06 41.55
CA THR A 395 -11.70 39.77 42.83
C THR A 395 -10.41 39.84 43.64
N LEU A 396 -9.60 38.77 43.63
CA LEU A 396 -8.25 38.78 44.19
C LEU A 396 -7.34 39.78 43.46
N LEU A 397 -7.30 39.79 42.13
CA LEU A 397 -6.51 40.74 41.34
C LEU A 397 -6.92 42.20 41.60
N ALA A 398 -8.24 42.47 41.67
CA ALA A 398 -8.78 43.78 42.00
C ALA A 398 -8.38 44.25 43.42
N SER A 399 -8.24 43.33 44.38
CA SER A 399 -7.76 43.66 45.73
C SER A 399 -6.30 44.12 45.75
N PHE A 400 -5.50 43.74 44.75
CA PHE A 400 -4.14 44.23 44.52
C PHE A 400 -4.08 45.44 43.57
N GLY A 401 -5.23 46.00 43.18
CA GLY A 401 -5.33 47.16 42.27
C GLY A 401 -5.04 46.85 40.81
N LEU A 402 -4.99 45.57 40.42
CA LEU A 402 -4.82 45.14 39.04
C LEU A 402 -6.19 45.07 38.34
N ALA A 403 -6.25 45.50 37.08
CA ALA A 403 -7.47 45.37 36.29
C ALA A 403 -7.76 43.87 36.04
N PRO A 404 -9.03 43.43 36.19
CA PRO A 404 -9.43 42.05 35.99
C PRO A 404 -9.35 41.59 34.53
#